data_AF-A0A351SNY6-F1
#
_entry.id   AF-A0A351SNY6-F1
#
_cell.length_a   1.000
_cell.length_b   1.000
_cell.length_c   1.000
_cell.angle_alpha   90.00
_cell.angle_beta   90.00
_cell.angle_gamma   90.00
#
_symmetry.space_group_name_H-M   'P 1'
#
loop_
_entity.id
_entity.type
_entity.pdbx_description
1 polymer ?
#
loop_
_entity_poly.entity_id
_entity_poly.type
_entity_poly.pdbx_seq_one_letter_code
_entity_poly.pdbx_strand_id
1 'polypeptide(L)'
;MKKKNLTIICMGTLFIILLIGASVFVVLSRQKDKEGSDQNNDQKEEFFHEDLSKEYPKIVKFLKSSKDYKNSKIEEDRESERIIIDSKYNIGLREGYAYFEISYDEEIDEYCKIIEAIESGLGAKESSKKACNYALTGSVVNDYMSVSYEEDKMLVIVNTKDAGDFSNECTFYDPSEKIAIGSRNFGMNIDGYNLSNTSSGYNSITNSTNVCFTVMNKSRVARDFKITYYDENDSILHEENYSYTGVETPAEHTCIKWENEDKVKYFSIERSPIDHP
;
A
#
# COMPACT_ATOMS: atom_id res chain seq x y z
N MET A 1 -74.96 14.88 -2.93
CA MET A 1 -74.12 15.85 -3.68
C MET A 1 -74.25 15.59 -5.18
N LYS A 2 -74.51 16.61 -6.00
CA LYS A 2 -74.62 16.47 -7.46
C LYS A 2 -73.29 15.92 -8.01
N LYS A 3 -73.31 14.98 -8.97
CA LYS A 3 -72.10 14.35 -9.56
C LYS A 3 -70.98 15.35 -9.91
N LYS A 4 -71.37 16.57 -10.32
CA LYS A 4 -70.43 17.69 -10.61
C LYS A 4 -69.58 18.12 -9.40
N ASN A 5 -70.12 18.08 -8.17
CA ASN A 5 -69.37 18.48 -6.96
C ASN A 5 -68.34 17.42 -6.57
N LEU A 6 -68.59 16.14 -6.86
CA LEU A 6 -67.63 15.06 -6.58
C LEU A 6 -66.41 15.16 -7.51
N THR A 7 -66.62 15.46 -8.79
CA THR A 7 -65.54 15.65 -9.76
C THR A 7 -64.64 16.85 -9.40
N ILE A 8 -65.25 17.95 -8.93
CA ILE A 8 -64.50 19.13 -8.48
C ILE A 8 -63.66 18.79 -7.24
N ILE A 9 -64.21 18.03 -6.29
CA ILE A 9 -63.47 17.59 -5.10
C ILE A 9 -62.31 16.68 -5.50
N CYS A 10 -62.53 15.68 -6.36
CA CYS A 10 -61.48 14.77 -6.82
C CYS A 10 -60.36 15.48 -7.60
N MET A 11 -60.69 16.47 -8.45
CA MET A 11 -59.67 17.28 -9.11
C MET A 11 -58.91 18.17 -8.12
N GLY A 12 -59.60 18.72 -7.11
CA GLY A 12 -58.98 19.48 -6.03
C GLY A 12 -57.98 18.64 -5.22
N THR A 13 -58.34 17.42 -4.83
CA THR A 13 -57.41 16.51 -4.13
C THR A 13 -56.25 16.10 -5.01
N LEU A 14 -56.46 15.82 -6.30
CA LEU A 14 -55.38 15.50 -7.23
C LEU A 14 -54.37 16.66 -7.33
N PHE A 15 -54.86 17.90 -7.38
CA PHE A 15 -54.02 19.08 -7.44
C PHE A 15 -53.20 19.28 -6.15
N ILE A 16 -53.80 19.03 -4.98
CA ILE A 16 -53.09 19.09 -3.69
C ILE A 16 -52.00 18.01 -3.62
N ILE A 17 -52.27 16.78 -4.07
CA ILE A 17 -51.29 15.70 -4.10
C ILE A 17 -50.11 16.06 -5.01
N LEU A 18 -50.38 16.66 -6.17
CA LEU A 18 -49.32 17.14 -7.08
C LEU A 18 -48.49 18.26 -6.46
N LEU A 19 -49.11 19.20 -5.74
CA LEU A 19 -48.38 20.26 -5.03
C LEU A 19 -47.49 19.70 -3.92
N ILE A 20 -47.99 18.73 -3.14
CA ILE A 20 -47.19 18.06 -2.10
C ILE A 20 -46.04 17.28 -2.75
N GLY A 21 -46.31 16.49 -3.79
CA GLY A 21 -45.29 15.75 -4.54
C GLY A 21 -44.21 16.66 -5.12
N ALA A 22 -44.59 17.78 -5.72
CA ALA A 22 -43.64 18.79 -6.23
C ALA A 22 -42.83 19.44 -5.11
N SER A 23 -43.44 19.73 -3.96
CA SER A 23 -42.73 20.32 -2.82
C SER A 23 -41.72 19.34 -2.19
N VAL A 24 -42.09 18.06 -2.04
CA VAL A 24 -41.20 17.00 -1.54
C VAL A 24 -40.07 16.73 -2.54
N PHE A 25 -40.38 16.71 -3.85
CA PHE A 25 -39.36 16.58 -4.89
C PHE A 25 -38.40 17.77 -4.87
N VAL A 26 -38.87 19.02 -4.73
CA VAL A 26 -37.99 20.18 -4.61
C VAL A 26 -37.13 20.13 -3.34
N VAL A 27 -37.65 19.64 -2.21
CA VAL A 27 -36.87 19.50 -0.97
C VAL A 27 -35.83 18.38 -1.08
N LEU A 28 -36.19 17.23 -1.64
CA LEU A 28 -35.27 16.10 -1.85
C LEU A 28 -34.23 16.39 -2.93
N SER A 29 -34.62 17.05 -4.03
CA SER A 29 -33.69 17.55 -5.04
C SER A 29 -32.79 18.63 -4.46
N ARG A 30 -33.31 19.56 -3.63
CA ARG A 30 -32.46 20.53 -2.93
C ARG A 30 -31.57 19.92 -1.85
N GLN A 31 -31.92 18.79 -1.23
CA GLN A 31 -30.99 18.07 -0.34
C GLN A 31 -29.92 17.34 -1.13
N LYS A 32 -30.27 16.71 -2.26
CA LYS A 32 -29.30 16.07 -3.17
C LYS A 32 -28.38 17.11 -3.82
N ASP A 33 -28.91 18.29 -4.14
CA ASP A 33 -28.16 19.43 -4.64
C ASP A 33 -27.47 20.20 -3.50
N LYS A 34 -27.88 20.13 -2.22
CA LYS A 34 -27.13 20.76 -1.10
C LYS A 34 -26.04 19.87 -0.51
N GLU A 35 -26.16 18.55 -0.61
CA GLU A 35 -25.00 17.64 -0.49
C GLU A 35 -24.04 17.81 -1.68
N GLY A 36 -24.48 18.46 -2.79
CA GLY A 36 -23.65 18.74 -3.97
C GLY A 36 -23.36 20.22 -4.30
N SER A 37 -23.87 21.22 -3.57
CA SER A 37 -23.85 22.63 -4.05
C SER A 37 -23.86 23.73 -2.99
N ASP A 38 -23.59 23.44 -1.71
CA ASP A 38 -23.14 24.48 -0.77
C ASP A 38 -21.63 24.36 -0.53
N GLN A 39 -20.86 24.44 -1.62
CA GLN A 39 -19.51 24.98 -1.67
C GLN A 39 -19.18 25.31 -3.13
N ASN A 40 -19.40 26.55 -3.55
CA ASN A 40 -18.68 27.08 -4.71
C ASN A 40 -18.49 28.59 -4.59
N ASN A 41 -17.25 28.98 -4.94
CA ASN A 41 -16.61 30.30 -5.02
C ASN A 41 -15.97 30.76 -3.69
N ASP A 42 -14.65 30.60 -3.50
CA ASP A 42 -13.58 31.08 -4.40
C ASP A 42 -12.32 30.18 -4.48
N GLN A 43 -12.45 28.85 -4.53
CA GLN A 43 -11.29 27.96 -4.78
C GLN A 43 -11.59 26.82 -5.75
N LYS A 44 -12.30 27.11 -6.85
CA LYS A 44 -12.02 26.42 -8.12
C LYS A 44 -10.75 27.02 -8.72
N GLU A 45 -9.66 27.00 -7.95
CA GLU A 45 -8.37 26.78 -8.59
C GLU A 45 -8.43 25.35 -9.09
N GLU A 46 -8.14 25.20 -10.37
CA GLU A 46 -7.97 23.92 -11.02
C GLU A 46 -7.17 22.98 -10.10
N PHE A 47 -7.81 21.92 -9.60
CA PHE A 47 -7.09 20.74 -9.08
C PHE A 47 -6.41 19.97 -10.23
N PHE A 48 -5.89 20.67 -11.24
CA PHE A 48 -4.68 20.18 -11.88
C PHE A 48 -3.60 20.47 -10.85
N HIS A 49 -3.21 19.46 -10.06
CA HIS A 49 -2.00 19.62 -9.27
C HIS A 49 -0.90 20.06 -10.25
N GLU A 50 -0.31 21.24 -9.98
CA GLU A 50 0.74 21.87 -10.80
C GLU A 50 1.88 20.88 -11.11
N ASP A 51 2.00 19.85 -10.27
CA ASP A 51 2.96 18.77 -10.32
C ASP A 51 2.64 17.66 -11.34
N LEU A 52 1.38 17.31 -11.66
CA LEU A 52 1.09 16.24 -12.65
C LEU A 52 1.63 16.63 -14.03
N SER A 53 1.36 17.86 -14.45
CA SER A 53 1.82 18.41 -15.73
C SER A 53 3.35 18.51 -15.83
N LYS A 54 4.06 18.55 -14.68
CA LYS A 54 5.52 18.59 -14.58
C LYS A 54 6.13 17.19 -14.50
N GLU A 55 5.53 16.28 -13.74
CA GLU A 55 6.01 14.92 -13.52
C GLU A 55 5.68 13.99 -14.69
N TYR A 56 4.51 14.14 -15.32
CA TYR A 56 4.11 13.36 -16.50
C TYR A 56 5.19 13.34 -17.61
N PRO A 57 5.63 14.48 -18.17
CA PRO A 57 6.62 14.47 -19.25
C PRO A 57 7.98 13.93 -18.80
N LYS A 58 8.32 14.07 -17.51
CA LYS A 58 9.54 13.52 -16.92
C LYS A 58 9.50 11.99 -16.91
N ILE A 59 8.43 11.41 -16.36
CA ILE A 59 8.25 9.96 -16.29
C ILE A 59 8.12 9.34 -17.68
N VAL A 60 7.38 9.98 -18.59
CA VAL A 60 7.32 9.55 -20.00
C VAL A 60 8.72 9.50 -20.62
N LYS A 61 9.54 10.53 -20.39
CA LYS A 61 10.92 10.57 -20.90
C LYS A 61 11.76 9.43 -20.32
N PHE A 62 11.65 9.14 -19.04
CA PHE A 62 12.38 8.04 -18.38
C PHE A 62 11.96 6.68 -18.95
N LEU A 63 10.66 6.41 -19.02
CA LEU A 63 10.13 5.19 -19.62
C LEU A 63 10.61 5.03 -21.07
N LYS A 64 10.53 6.09 -21.88
CA LYS A 64 10.97 6.09 -23.27
C LYS A 64 12.47 5.93 -23.47
N SER A 65 13.28 6.22 -22.44
CA SER A 65 14.72 5.99 -22.46
C SER A 65 15.09 4.52 -22.20
N SER A 66 14.21 3.77 -21.52
CA SER A 66 14.38 2.33 -21.31
C SER A 66 14.13 1.54 -22.59
N LYS A 67 14.91 0.48 -22.79
CA LYS A 67 14.74 -0.47 -23.90
C LYS A 67 13.35 -1.11 -23.92
N ASP A 68 12.74 -1.30 -22.75
CA ASP A 68 11.49 -2.05 -22.59
C ASP A 68 10.28 -1.20 -22.99
N TYR A 69 10.32 0.12 -22.78
CA TYR A 69 9.17 1.02 -23.04
C TYR A 69 9.40 2.07 -24.14
N LYS A 70 10.56 2.03 -24.82
CA LYS A 70 10.88 2.93 -25.94
C LYS A 70 9.76 3.03 -26.99
N ASN A 71 9.10 1.92 -27.27
CA ASN A 71 8.03 1.83 -28.28
C ASN A 71 6.60 1.74 -27.70
N SER A 72 6.42 1.72 -26.38
CA SER A 72 5.10 1.62 -25.74
C SER A 72 4.20 2.82 -26.03
N LYS A 73 2.89 2.62 -26.09
CA LYS A 73 1.93 3.72 -26.08
C LYS A 73 1.82 4.23 -24.64
N ILE A 74 2.07 5.51 -24.42
CA ILE A 74 1.96 6.12 -23.08
C ILE A 74 0.97 7.27 -23.16
N GLU A 75 -0.09 7.19 -22.36
CA GLU A 75 -1.20 8.14 -22.35
C GLU A 75 -1.32 8.80 -20.97
N GLU A 76 -1.75 10.06 -20.99
CA GLU A 76 -2.08 10.84 -19.79
C GLU A 76 -3.58 10.73 -19.54
N ASP A 77 -3.98 10.22 -18.38
CA ASP A 77 -5.34 10.37 -17.85
C ASP A 77 -5.32 11.47 -16.78
N ARG A 78 -5.74 12.67 -17.19
CA ARG A 78 -5.73 13.87 -16.34
C ARG A 78 -6.81 13.87 -15.28
N GLU A 79 -7.93 13.18 -15.52
CA GLU A 79 -9.05 13.16 -14.58
C GLU A 79 -8.71 12.30 -13.36
N SER A 80 -7.99 11.19 -13.59
CA SER A 80 -7.58 10.26 -12.55
C SER A 80 -6.14 10.46 -12.05
N GLU A 81 -5.43 11.47 -12.57
CA GLU A 81 -4.00 11.73 -12.30
C GLU A 81 -3.09 10.51 -12.55
N ARG A 82 -3.25 9.87 -13.71
CA ARG A 82 -2.57 8.62 -14.06
C ARG A 82 -1.80 8.68 -15.37
N ILE A 83 -0.72 7.90 -15.42
CA ILE A 83 -0.08 7.46 -16.66
C ILE A 83 -0.60 6.06 -17.00
N ILE A 84 -1.02 5.86 -18.25
CA ILE A 84 -1.44 4.57 -18.77
C ILE A 84 -0.42 4.08 -19.80
N ILE A 85 0.18 2.92 -19.58
CA ILE A 85 1.14 2.29 -20.49
C ILE A 85 0.45 1.13 -21.21
N ASP A 86 0.48 1.17 -22.54
CA ASP A 86 -0.07 0.15 -23.45
C ASP A 86 -1.53 -0.24 -23.13
N SER A 87 -2.30 0.71 -22.60
CA SER A 87 -3.68 0.51 -22.12
C SER A 87 -3.84 -0.59 -21.08
N LYS A 88 -2.74 -0.95 -20.38
CA LYS A 88 -2.70 -2.05 -19.41
C LYS A 88 -2.25 -1.60 -18.03
N TYR A 89 -1.10 -0.94 -17.92
CA TYR A 89 -0.51 -0.59 -16.63
C TYR A 89 -0.83 0.84 -16.25
N ASN A 90 -1.28 1.04 -15.02
CA ASN A 90 -1.68 2.34 -14.50
C ASN A 90 -0.69 2.79 -13.43
N ILE A 91 -0.21 4.02 -13.55
CA ILE A 91 0.69 4.64 -12.58
C ILE A 91 0.02 5.92 -12.10
N GLY A 92 -0.41 5.96 -10.85
CA GLY A 92 -0.89 7.19 -10.22
C GLY A 92 0.28 8.14 -9.97
N LEU A 93 0.07 9.44 -10.12
CA LEU A 93 1.08 10.45 -9.84
C LEU A 93 0.55 11.45 -8.83
N ARG A 94 1.23 11.60 -7.69
CA ARG A 94 0.84 12.57 -6.68
C ARG A 94 2.05 13.10 -5.92
N GLU A 95 2.12 14.43 -5.78
CA GLU A 95 3.07 15.14 -4.91
C GLU A 95 4.56 14.80 -5.13
N GLY A 96 4.94 14.32 -6.32
CA GLY A 96 6.31 13.85 -6.63
C GLY A 96 6.56 12.37 -6.34
N TYR A 97 5.50 11.59 -6.27
CA TYR A 97 5.54 10.15 -6.12
C TYR A 97 4.76 9.45 -7.24
N ALA A 98 5.27 8.29 -7.66
CA ALA A 98 4.58 7.36 -8.54
C ALA A 98 3.98 6.22 -7.71
N TYR A 99 2.69 5.95 -7.92
CA TYR A 99 1.90 4.97 -7.21
C TYR A 99 1.54 3.83 -8.16
N PHE A 100 1.85 2.61 -7.75
CA PHE A 100 1.56 1.41 -8.51
C PHE A 100 0.63 0.53 -7.68
N GLU A 101 -0.57 0.29 -8.20
CA GLU A 101 -1.48 -0.73 -7.68
C GLU A 101 -1.18 -2.03 -8.41
N ILE A 102 -0.59 -2.99 -7.71
CA ILE A 102 -0.15 -4.25 -8.30
C ILE A 102 -1.03 -5.39 -7.81
N SER A 103 -1.62 -6.10 -8.76
CA SER A 103 -2.25 -7.41 -8.55
C SER A 103 -1.12 -8.44 -8.34
N TYR A 104 -1.08 -9.10 -7.17
CA TYR A 104 0.10 -9.74 -6.57
C TYR A 104 0.93 -10.74 -7.38
N ASP A 105 0.52 -11.20 -8.56
CA ASP A 105 1.22 -12.30 -9.25
C ASP A 105 1.50 -12.09 -10.73
N GLU A 106 0.55 -11.58 -11.51
CA GLU A 106 0.72 -11.53 -12.98
C GLU A 106 1.49 -10.30 -13.47
N GLU A 107 1.66 -9.30 -12.61
CA GLU A 107 2.12 -7.97 -13.03
C GLU A 107 3.40 -7.49 -12.33
N ILE A 108 3.85 -8.15 -11.25
CA ILE A 108 5.03 -7.76 -10.44
C ILE A 108 6.26 -7.53 -11.33
N ASP A 109 6.57 -8.49 -12.18
CA ASP A 109 7.78 -8.45 -13.02
C ASP A 109 7.76 -7.27 -13.99
N GLU A 110 6.57 -6.88 -14.46
CA GLU A 110 6.40 -5.76 -15.35
C GLU A 110 6.45 -4.43 -14.61
N TYR A 111 5.74 -4.32 -13.48
CA TYR A 111 5.84 -3.13 -12.63
C TYR A 111 7.27 -2.87 -12.14
N CYS A 112 8.05 -3.92 -11.86
CA CYS A 112 9.46 -3.73 -11.52
C CYS A 112 10.32 -3.22 -12.67
N LYS A 113 9.99 -3.52 -13.93
CA LYS A 113 10.66 -2.90 -15.08
C LYS A 113 10.27 -1.43 -15.22
N ILE A 114 9.00 -1.09 -14.95
CA ILE A 114 8.52 0.30 -14.94
C ILE A 114 9.28 1.11 -13.88
N ILE A 115 9.37 0.59 -12.65
CA ILE A 115 10.10 1.19 -11.53
C ILE A 115 11.59 1.33 -11.88
N GLU A 116 12.23 0.28 -12.41
CA GLU A 116 13.62 0.34 -12.85
C GLU A 116 13.87 1.42 -13.90
N ALA A 117 12.97 1.58 -14.87
CA ALA A 117 13.08 2.60 -15.91
C ALA A 117 12.99 4.02 -15.35
N ILE A 118 12.10 4.25 -14.37
CA ILE A 118 11.97 5.54 -13.68
C ILE A 118 13.23 5.86 -12.88
N GLU A 119 13.69 4.93 -12.04
CA GLU A 119 14.88 5.09 -11.19
C GLU A 119 16.16 5.29 -12.00
N SER A 120 16.34 4.51 -13.07
CA SER A 120 17.48 4.67 -13.98
C SER A 120 17.47 6.04 -14.64
N GLY A 121 16.29 6.56 -15.01
CA GLY A 121 16.13 7.91 -15.54
C GLY A 121 16.50 9.02 -14.55
N LEU A 122 16.35 8.75 -13.24
CA LEU A 122 16.80 9.63 -12.16
C LEU A 122 18.30 9.52 -11.88
N GLY A 123 19.00 8.53 -12.45
CA GLY A 123 20.45 8.36 -12.29
C GLY A 123 20.85 7.25 -11.31
N ALA A 124 19.91 6.39 -10.90
CA ALA A 124 20.23 5.19 -10.14
C ALA A 124 21.16 4.27 -10.94
N LYS A 125 22.12 3.63 -10.25
CA LYS A 125 23.01 2.63 -10.85
C LYS A 125 22.34 1.25 -10.85
N GLU A 126 22.73 0.41 -11.81
CA GLU A 126 22.09 -0.89 -12.10
C GLU A 126 21.97 -1.82 -10.88
N SER A 127 20.77 -1.89 -10.29
CA SER A 127 20.30 -2.92 -9.34
C SER A 127 18.80 -2.80 -8.98
N SER A 128 18.11 -1.76 -9.46
CA SER A 128 16.74 -1.38 -9.05
C SER A 128 15.68 -2.43 -9.32
N LYS A 129 15.77 -3.24 -10.40
CA LYS A 129 14.78 -4.31 -10.63
C LYS A 129 14.85 -5.44 -9.63
N LYS A 130 16.06 -5.80 -9.17
CA LYS A 130 16.23 -6.80 -8.11
C LYS A 130 15.72 -6.23 -6.79
N ALA A 131 16.13 -5.01 -6.46
CA ALA A 131 15.65 -4.31 -5.25
C ALA A 131 14.12 -4.16 -5.24
N CYS A 132 13.52 -3.83 -6.39
CA CYS A 132 12.07 -3.81 -6.57
C CYS A 132 11.47 -5.18 -6.31
N ASN A 133 11.92 -6.22 -7.02
CA ASN A 133 11.38 -7.58 -6.83
C ASN A 133 11.45 -7.99 -5.37
N TYR A 134 12.58 -7.73 -4.72
CA TYR A 134 12.73 -8.03 -3.31
C TYR A 134 11.79 -7.21 -2.43
N ALA A 135 11.67 -5.90 -2.62
CA ALA A 135 10.74 -5.11 -1.83
C ALA A 135 9.27 -5.50 -2.05
N LEU A 136 8.88 -5.84 -3.29
CA LEU A 136 7.53 -6.32 -3.62
C LEU A 136 7.25 -7.75 -3.11
N THR A 137 8.29 -8.59 -2.99
CA THR A 137 8.18 -9.92 -2.37
C THR A 137 8.38 -9.88 -0.86
N GLY A 138 8.52 -8.68 -0.28
CA GLY A 138 8.68 -8.51 1.16
C GLY A 138 10.05 -8.98 1.68
N SER A 139 11.11 -8.73 0.94
CA SER A 139 12.44 -9.26 1.18
C SER A 139 13.52 -8.18 1.39
N VAL A 140 13.27 -6.90 1.07
CA VAL A 140 14.26 -5.81 1.18
C VAL A 140 13.57 -4.45 1.43
N VAL A 141 14.32 -3.51 2.02
CA VAL A 141 13.97 -2.08 2.04
C VAL A 141 14.75 -1.26 1.03
N ASN A 142 14.03 -0.34 0.41
CA ASN A 142 14.57 0.75 -0.37
C ASN A 142 14.01 2.06 0.23
N ASP A 143 14.87 2.99 0.64
CA ASP A 143 14.46 4.28 1.25
C ASP A 143 13.61 5.15 0.29
N TYR A 144 13.64 4.83 -1.00
CA TYR A 144 12.93 5.54 -2.06
C TYR A 144 11.62 4.86 -2.49
N MET A 145 11.35 3.65 -1.97
CA MET A 145 10.15 2.89 -2.28
C MET A 145 9.45 2.39 -1.02
N SER A 146 8.22 2.87 -0.81
CA SER A 146 7.34 2.34 0.21
C SER A 146 6.42 1.31 -0.42
N VAL A 147 6.21 0.19 0.28
CA VAL A 147 5.23 -0.82 -0.10
C VAL A 147 4.25 -0.94 1.05
N SER A 148 2.99 -0.59 0.80
CA SER A 148 1.87 -0.91 1.68
C SER A 148 1.02 -2.01 1.04
N TYR A 149 0.39 -2.80 1.90
CA TYR A 149 -0.47 -3.90 1.50
C TYR A 149 -1.89 -3.57 1.93
N GLU A 150 -2.81 -3.47 0.96
CA GLU A 150 -4.19 -3.09 1.17
C GLU A 150 -5.10 -4.12 0.50
N GLU A 151 -5.84 -4.90 1.31
CA GLU A 151 -6.73 -5.96 0.84
C GLU A 151 -6.02 -6.93 -0.14
N ASP A 152 -6.52 -7.01 -1.38
CA ASP A 152 -6.03 -7.85 -2.47
C ASP A 152 -5.02 -7.13 -3.39
N LYS A 153 -4.53 -5.95 -2.99
CA LYS A 153 -3.58 -5.17 -3.77
C LYS A 153 -2.32 -4.81 -2.99
N MET A 154 -1.25 -4.63 -3.74
CA MET A 154 -0.01 -4.02 -3.26
C MET A 154 0.04 -2.59 -3.77
N LEU A 155 0.17 -1.62 -2.86
CA LEU A 155 0.40 -0.23 -3.21
C LEU A 155 1.88 0.07 -3.06
N VAL A 156 2.53 0.37 -4.18
CA VAL A 156 3.94 0.72 -4.24
C VAL A 156 4.05 2.20 -4.49
N ILE A 157 4.84 2.90 -3.69
CA ILE A 157 5.05 4.34 -3.78
C ILE A 157 6.52 4.58 -4.03
N VAL A 158 6.86 5.23 -5.13
CA VAL A 158 8.25 5.55 -5.53
C VAL A 158 8.44 7.06 -5.59
N ASN A 159 9.48 7.59 -4.96
CA ASN A 159 9.83 9.02 -5.07
C ASN A 159 10.36 9.33 -6.47
N THR A 160 9.71 10.23 -7.20
CA THR A 160 10.12 10.62 -8.56
C THR A 160 10.96 11.87 -8.62
N LYS A 161 11.23 12.53 -7.49
CA LYS A 161 11.97 13.80 -7.40
C LYS A 161 13.47 13.59 -7.18
N ASP A 162 13.84 12.61 -6.36
CA ASP A 162 15.21 12.40 -5.91
C ASP A 162 15.83 11.13 -6.49
N ALA A 163 17.12 11.18 -6.84
CA ALA A 163 17.87 10.02 -7.28
C ALA A 163 18.33 9.21 -6.06
N GLY A 164 17.98 7.93 -5.99
CA GLY A 164 18.45 7.05 -4.93
C GLY A 164 19.84 6.48 -5.18
N ASP A 165 20.69 6.44 -4.14
CA ASP A 165 21.86 5.55 -4.12
C ASP A 165 21.41 4.16 -3.64
N PHE A 166 21.29 3.22 -4.58
CA PHE A 166 20.92 1.83 -4.30
C PHE A 166 22.12 1.01 -3.83
N SER A 167 23.00 1.61 -3.01
CA SER A 167 24.21 0.97 -2.49
C SER A 167 23.95 0.09 -1.26
N ASN A 168 22.72 0.04 -0.74
CA ASN A 168 22.36 -0.84 0.35
C ASN A 168 22.36 -2.30 -0.14
N GLU A 169 23.46 -3.01 0.13
CA GLU A 169 23.51 -4.46 0.09
C GLU A 169 22.32 -5.02 0.87
N CYS A 170 21.52 -5.84 0.21
CA CYS A 170 20.36 -6.49 0.81
C CYS A 170 20.80 -7.28 2.04
N THR A 171 20.48 -6.81 3.24
CA THR A 171 20.76 -7.59 4.45
C THR A 171 19.66 -8.63 4.62
N PHE A 172 19.97 -9.87 4.23
CA PHE A 172 19.16 -11.04 4.51
C PHE A 172 19.73 -11.74 5.72
N TYR A 173 18.87 -12.02 6.68
CA TYR A 173 19.22 -12.82 7.85
C TYR A 173 18.80 -14.27 7.61
N ASP A 174 19.68 -15.19 7.96
CA ASP A 174 19.32 -16.61 7.98
C ASP A 174 18.30 -16.85 9.12
N PRO A 175 17.36 -17.79 8.96
CA PRO A 175 16.56 -18.26 10.09
C PRO A 175 17.49 -18.72 11.21
N SER A 176 17.19 -18.36 12.46
CA SER A 176 18.06 -18.53 13.66
C SER A 176 19.21 -17.53 13.84
N GLU A 177 19.49 -16.65 12.86
CA GLU A 177 20.46 -15.59 13.06
C GLU A 177 19.97 -14.62 14.14
N LYS A 178 20.90 -14.20 15.00
CA LYS A 178 20.61 -13.26 16.08
C LYS A 178 20.74 -11.83 15.57
N ILE A 179 19.61 -11.16 15.51
CA ILE A 179 19.44 -9.83 14.96
C ILE A 179 19.41 -8.83 16.10
N ALA A 180 20.20 -7.77 16.02
CA ALA A 180 20.22 -6.74 17.06
C ALA A 180 18.87 -6.04 17.21
N ILE A 181 18.45 -5.78 18.44
CA ILE A 181 17.30 -4.91 18.72
C ILE A 181 17.62 -3.49 18.26
N GLY A 182 16.71 -2.89 17.50
CA GLY A 182 16.92 -1.62 16.79
C GLY A 182 17.21 -1.81 15.31
N SER A 183 17.47 -3.04 14.86
CA SER A 183 17.46 -3.38 13.44
C SER A 183 16.08 -3.13 12.85
N ARG A 184 16.08 -2.59 11.64
CA ARG A 184 14.89 -2.27 10.87
C ARG A 184 15.07 -2.79 9.47
N ASN A 185 13.96 -2.97 8.78
CA ASN A 185 13.92 -2.88 7.34
C ASN A 185 14.75 -3.98 6.64
N PHE A 186 14.70 -5.20 7.18
CA PHE A 186 15.38 -6.37 6.62
C PHE A 186 14.39 -7.49 6.26
N GLY A 187 14.85 -8.43 5.42
CA GLY A 187 14.09 -9.59 4.98
C GLY A 187 14.60 -10.91 5.55
N MET A 188 13.71 -11.90 5.62
CA MET A 188 14.01 -13.28 6.01
C MET A 188 13.09 -14.24 5.25
N ASN A 189 13.59 -15.42 4.84
CA ASN A 189 12.77 -16.48 4.27
C ASN A 189 12.74 -17.69 5.21
N ILE A 190 11.55 -18.12 5.63
CA ILE A 190 11.36 -19.29 6.48
C ILE A 190 10.35 -20.21 5.78
N ASP A 191 10.79 -21.40 5.37
CA ASP A 191 9.93 -22.42 4.73
C ASP A 191 9.08 -21.88 3.56
N GLY A 192 9.64 -20.97 2.76
CA GLY A 192 8.96 -20.35 1.62
C GLY A 192 8.08 -19.16 1.97
N TYR A 193 8.01 -18.75 3.24
CA TYR A 193 7.36 -17.52 3.70
C TYR A 193 8.39 -16.40 3.71
N ASN A 194 8.04 -15.24 3.15
CA ASN A 194 8.90 -14.06 3.20
C ASN A 194 8.44 -13.15 4.34
N LEU A 195 9.34 -12.87 5.28
CA LEU A 195 9.13 -11.90 6.35
C LEU A 195 9.77 -10.57 5.93
N SER A 196 8.97 -9.51 5.90
CA SER A 196 9.34 -8.15 5.49
C SER A 196 9.11 -7.12 6.56
N ASN A 197 9.57 -5.88 6.28
CA ASN A 197 9.26 -4.70 7.08
C ASN A 197 9.57 -4.95 8.56
N THR A 198 10.59 -5.79 8.78
CA THR A 198 10.89 -6.26 10.11
C THR A 198 11.50 -5.11 10.87
N SER A 199 10.85 -4.66 11.93
CA SER A 199 11.36 -3.60 12.79
C SER A 199 11.37 -4.08 14.21
N SER A 200 12.42 -3.73 14.93
CA SER A 200 12.54 -4.04 16.34
C SER A 200 12.90 -2.80 17.14
N GLY A 201 12.46 -2.74 18.39
CA GLY A 201 12.82 -1.64 19.24
C GLY A 201 12.22 -1.72 20.63
N TYR A 202 12.93 -1.08 21.55
CA TYR A 202 12.48 -0.80 22.91
C TYR A 202 11.56 0.42 22.92
N ASN A 203 10.37 0.29 23.50
CA ASN A 203 9.47 1.41 23.75
C ASN A 203 9.50 1.76 25.25
N SER A 204 10.12 2.89 25.58
CA SER A 204 10.27 3.36 26.97
C SER A 204 8.97 3.80 27.64
N ILE A 205 7.93 4.12 26.87
CA ILE A 205 6.62 4.52 27.40
C ILE A 205 5.87 3.28 27.91
N THR A 206 5.91 2.21 27.13
CA THR A 206 5.20 0.96 27.43
C THR A 206 6.08 -0.07 28.13
N ASN A 207 7.38 0.20 28.30
CA ASN A 207 8.40 -0.74 28.78
C ASN A 207 8.25 -2.09 28.05
N SER A 208 8.16 -1.99 26.71
CA SER A 208 7.87 -3.10 25.78
C SER A 208 8.83 -3.21 24.58
N THR A 209 9.39 -4.39 24.31
CA THR A 209 10.29 -4.64 23.17
C THR A 209 9.50 -5.38 22.15
N ASN A 210 9.40 -4.74 20.99
CA ASN A 210 8.56 -5.21 19.92
C ASN A 210 9.44 -5.72 18.79
N VAL A 211 9.00 -6.80 18.17
CA VAL A 211 9.47 -7.26 16.88
C VAL A 211 8.24 -7.30 15.99
N CYS A 212 8.16 -6.35 15.06
CA CYS A 212 7.10 -6.26 14.09
C CYS A 212 7.61 -6.75 12.75
N PHE A 213 6.80 -7.49 12.01
CA PHE A 213 7.12 -7.96 10.66
C PHE A 213 5.84 -8.23 9.88
N THR A 214 5.98 -8.26 8.57
CA THR A 214 4.92 -8.66 7.65
C THR A 214 5.22 -10.05 7.13
N VAL A 215 4.30 -10.99 7.36
CA VAL A 215 4.38 -12.32 6.74
C VAL A 215 3.70 -12.25 5.38
N MET A 216 4.46 -12.55 4.33
CA MET A 216 3.98 -12.68 2.96
C MET A 216 3.85 -14.16 2.61
N ASN A 217 2.64 -14.63 2.33
CA ASN A 217 2.42 -15.99 1.83
C ASN A 217 1.36 -16.05 0.73
N LYS A 218 1.82 -16.35 -0.49
CA LYS A 218 0.94 -16.55 -1.65
C LYS A 218 0.14 -17.85 -1.59
N SER A 219 0.59 -18.85 -0.80
CA SER A 219 -0.05 -20.16 -0.73
C SER A 219 -1.25 -20.23 0.22
N ARG A 220 -1.46 -19.22 1.07
CA ARG A 220 -2.50 -19.18 2.13
C ARG A 220 -2.43 -20.36 3.12
N VAL A 221 -1.34 -21.10 3.12
CA VAL A 221 -1.08 -22.15 4.10
C VAL A 221 -0.80 -21.49 5.46
N ALA A 222 -1.33 -22.07 6.53
CA ALA A 222 -1.04 -21.61 7.88
C ALA A 222 0.40 -21.98 8.28
N ARG A 223 1.03 -21.14 9.09
CA ARG A 223 2.39 -21.36 9.57
C ARG A 223 2.65 -20.68 10.90
N ASP A 224 3.37 -21.38 11.76
CA ASP A 224 3.83 -20.83 13.02
C ASP A 224 5.31 -20.41 12.94
N PHE A 225 5.59 -19.23 13.48
CA PHE A 225 6.93 -18.67 13.63
C PHE A 225 7.25 -18.56 15.11
N LYS A 226 8.46 -18.95 15.50
CA LYS A 226 8.96 -18.78 16.86
C LYS A 226 9.90 -17.58 16.90
N ILE A 227 9.58 -16.61 17.75
CA ILE A 227 10.40 -15.44 18.00
C ILE A 227 11.12 -15.68 19.33
N THR A 228 12.45 -15.63 19.33
CA THR A 228 13.27 -15.81 20.53
C THR A 228 14.01 -14.51 20.85
N TYR A 229 13.96 -14.07 22.10
CA TYR A 229 14.64 -12.87 22.59
C TYR A 229 15.85 -13.25 23.44
N TYR A 230 16.97 -12.54 23.27
CA TYR A 230 18.25 -12.85 23.92
C TYR A 230 18.85 -11.63 24.63
N ASP A 231 19.64 -11.90 25.67
CA ASP A 231 20.48 -10.90 26.33
C ASP A 231 21.83 -10.67 25.61
N GLU A 232 22.68 -9.82 26.20
CA GLU A 232 24.02 -9.52 25.67
C GLU A 232 24.98 -10.73 25.65
N ASN A 233 24.69 -11.77 26.44
CA ASN A 233 25.50 -12.98 26.58
C ASN A 233 24.83 -14.17 25.88
N ASP A 234 23.99 -13.91 24.89
CA ASP A 234 23.33 -14.94 24.09
C ASP A 234 22.37 -15.86 24.85
N SER A 235 22.00 -15.50 26.09
CA SER A 235 21.06 -16.29 26.90
C SER A 235 19.62 -15.99 26.47
N ILE A 236 18.83 -17.05 26.31
CA ILE A 236 17.40 -16.93 26.00
C ILE A 236 16.69 -16.27 27.18
N LEU A 237 16.00 -15.16 26.90
CA LEU A 237 15.19 -14.46 27.86
C LEU A 237 13.70 -14.80 27.73
N HIS A 238 13.21 -14.96 26.49
CA HIS A 238 11.81 -15.23 26.19
C HIS A 238 11.66 -15.89 24.82
N GLU A 239 10.60 -16.70 24.68
CA GLU A 239 10.16 -17.29 23.40
C GLU A 239 8.66 -17.05 23.24
N GLU A 240 8.25 -16.59 22.06
CA GLU A 240 6.85 -16.38 21.70
C GLU A 240 6.56 -17.05 20.35
N ASN A 241 5.38 -17.66 20.20
CA ASN A 241 4.94 -18.18 18.92
C ASN A 241 3.94 -17.22 18.27
N TYR A 242 4.16 -16.91 17.00
CA TYR A 242 3.21 -16.21 16.15
C TYR A 242 2.61 -17.21 15.15
N SER A 243 1.30 -17.39 15.23
CA SER A 243 0.56 -18.23 14.29
C SER A 243 -0.01 -17.38 13.16
N TYR A 244 0.59 -17.51 11.98
CA TYR A 244 0.00 -17.01 10.74
C TYR A 244 -1.08 -18.00 10.29
N THR A 245 -2.33 -17.56 10.30
CA THR A 245 -3.48 -18.45 10.07
C THR A 245 -3.81 -18.69 8.60
N GLY A 246 -3.06 -18.08 7.67
CA GLY A 246 -3.42 -18.07 6.26
C GLY A 246 -4.66 -17.21 6.04
N VAL A 247 -4.49 -15.89 6.14
CA VAL A 247 -5.59 -14.94 5.94
C VAL A 247 -5.96 -14.82 4.46
N GLU A 248 -7.17 -14.31 4.16
CA GLU A 248 -7.59 -14.05 2.77
C GLU A 248 -6.65 -13.06 2.08
N THR A 249 -6.08 -12.14 2.86
CA THR A 249 -5.08 -11.18 2.40
C THR A 249 -3.70 -11.86 2.26
N PRO A 250 -2.93 -11.58 1.22
CA PRO A 250 -1.65 -12.23 0.96
C PRO A 250 -0.52 -11.82 1.92
N ALA A 251 -0.79 -10.82 2.76
CA ALA A 251 0.12 -10.24 3.73
C ALA A 251 -0.61 -10.05 5.07
N GLU A 252 0.10 -10.32 6.18
CA GLU A 252 -0.35 -9.98 7.53
C GLU A 252 0.78 -9.27 8.27
N HIS A 253 0.55 -8.02 8.67
CA HIS A 253 1.47 -7.30 9.54
C HIS A 253 1.16 -7.64 10.99
N THR A 254 2.18 -8.06 11.72
CA THR A 254 2.08 -8.40 13.13
C THR A 254 3.18 -7.74 13.94
N CYS A 255 2.91 -7.53 15.23
CA CYS A 255 3.87 -7.06 16.20
C CYS A 255 3.85 -7.96 17.41
N ILE A 256 4.97 -8.63 17.66
CA ILE A 256 5.17 -9.45 18.84
C ILE A 256 5.82 -8.60 19.92
N LYS A 257 5.14 -8.53 21.06
CA LYS A 257 5.51 -7.71 22.20
C LYS A 257 5.94 -8.61 23.35
N TRP A 258 7.12 -8.34 23.90
CA TRP A 258 7.53 -8.87 25.20
C TRP A 258 7.65 -7.73 26.22
N GLU A 259 7.42 -8.00 27.50
CA GLU A 259 7.45 -7.01 28.60
C GLU A 259 8.60 -7.35 29.59
N ASN A 260 9.63 -6.48 29.69
CA ASN A 260 10.78 -6.40 30.65
C ASN A 260 12.18 -6.42 30.01
N GLU A 261 12.86 -5.28 29.89
CA GLU A 261 13.57 -5.02 28.63
C GLU A 261 14.92 -4.35 28.57
N ASP A 262 15.50 -3.88 29.67
CA ASP A 262 16.85 -3.33 29.56
C ASP A 262 17.88 -4.40 29.11
N LYS A 263 17.54 -5.67 29.28
CA LYS A 263 18.40 -6.82 28.98
C LYS A 263 18.36 -7.30 27.55
N VAL A 264 17.31 -7.01 26.76
CA VAL A 264 17.20 -7.56 25.40
C VAL A 264 18.19 -6.88 24.49
N LYS A 265 19.09 -7.65 23.88
CA LYS A 265 20.03 -7.15 22.86
C LYS A 265 19.78 -7.73 21.49
N TYR A 266 19.27 -8.95 21.41
CA TYR A 266 19.04 -9.63 20.14
C TYR A 266 17.68 -10.34 20.11
N PHE A 267 17.24 -10.66 18.90
CA PHE A 267 16.14 -11.58 18.65
C PHE A 267 16.45 -12.48 17.45
N SER A 268 15.77 -13.61 17.35
CA SER A 268 15.74 -14.44 16.13
C SER A 268 14.29 -14.78 15.78
N ILE A 269 14.05 -15.09 14.52
CA ILE A 269 12.77 -15.63 14.05
C ILE A 269 13.10 -16.96 13.36
N GLU A 270 12.38 -18.00 13.77
CA GLU A 270 12.59 -19.37 13.32
C GLU A 270 11.26 -20.01 12.94
N ARG A 271 11.31 -21.12 12.20
CA ARG A 271 10.15 -21.99 12.05
C ARG A 271 9.78 -22.52 13.43
N SER A 272 8.51 -22.39 13.83
CA SER A 272 8.04 -23.08 15.04
C SER A 272 8.05 -24.59 14.80
N PRO A 273 8.50 -25.41 15.77
CA PRO A 273 8.45 -26.86 15.67
C PRO A 273 7.02 -27.43 15.78
N ILE A 274 6.02 -26.57 16.04
CA ILE A 274 4.62 -26.94 16.11
C ILE A 274 4.09 -27.05 14.68
N ASP A 275 3.92 -28.28 14.19
CA ASP A 275 3.23 -28.53 12.93
C ASP A 275 1.71 -28.54 13.17
N HIS A 276 0.98 -27.69 12.46
CA HIS A 276 -0.47 -27.80 12.35
C HIS A 276 -0.84 -28.82 11.26
N PRO A 277 -1.78 -29.75 11.52
CA PRO A 277 -2.25 -30.74 10.55
C PRO A 277 -3.04 -30.13 9.39
#